data_AF-A0A7I8BEV4-F1
#
_entry.id   AF-A0A7I8BEV4-F1
#
_cell.length_a   1.000
_cell.length_b   1.000
_cell.length_c   1.000
_cell.angle_alpha   90.00
_cell.angle_beta   90.00
_cell.angle_gamma   90.00
#
_symmetry.space_group_name_H-M   'P 1'
#
loop_
_entity.id
_entity.type
_entity.pdbx_description
1 polymer ?
#
loop_
_entity_poly.entity_id
_entity_poly.type
_entity_poly.pdbx_seq_one_letter_code
_entity_poly.pdbx_strand_id
1 'polypeptide(L)'
;MFHTRRDPSEAADINIISTTQVVAQNTEWLLPGFLPKKKLSLLAGMPGAGKTSIALYFAAVISSGGIWPDGSRAESGRVLIYAPEDGVADTIKPRLAAMGADLRNVEVIGDTAEFSGRSRRFDCQRDLGLLQQKLIGKGGYALVVIDPVTSIVSGNSNNNKAVRDALESLVRFADAVCAVLCLTHVSKGSSRRSPLERVMGDLAYGAVPRMVLMASRVRGSADADQCGVLVRAKTNIAPTDGGFEYQIEPVEVPVDGKRIQTSRLVWSPGMLSGSADEILKLAAGASAEMPGGALGRAAEFLQNALANGPMLCSELESHAVAAGISSRTLTRARKHLSVLSSKQSGAGPHSPNVLYLSNVPERAGGVGNAVGGLSFEPLGMPTDRWSPGYPMGYPAYCSAVNGAPPPFMNGVPSGTPPMMTPDGVPYGGVHTQYPPHLETRVTGFGMAPRASQVSGEAHAQVGTVGTVGTVERSRLPQPGDRPEWVSESNWDWLLQEYAREYDQTKRFDTESELEFQDRVARRFLDASCSDWERLDELGRVLVDAFNRLPYLGSLGNHF
;
A
#
# COMPACT_ATOMS: atom_id res chain seq x y z
N MET A 1 -30.82 -31.14 -33.36
CA MET A 1 -30.53 -29.72 -33.03
C MET A 1 -29.07 -29.67 -32.61
N PHE A 2 -28.18 -29.16 -33.46
CA PHE A 2 -26.74 -29.13 -33.17
C PHE A 2 -26.47 -27.99 -32.19
N HIS A 3 -26.29 -28.30 -30.91
CA HIS A 3 -25.69 -27.37 -29.95
C HIS A 3 -24.18 -27.51 -30.05
N THR A 4 -23.57 -26.79 -30.99
CA THR A 4 -22.13 -26.53 -30.97
C THR A 4 -21.81 -25.78 -29.69
N ARG A 5 -21.09 -26.41 -28.75
CA ARG A 5 -20.59 -25.73 -27.56
C ARG A 5 -19.64 -24.62 -28.00
N ARG A 6 -19.92 -23.40 -27.55
CA ARG A 6 -18.92 -22.34 -27.47
C ARG A 6 -17.97 -22.66 -26.33
N ASP A 7 -16.69 -22.37 -26.51
CA ASP A 7 -15.70 -22.42 -25.43
C ASP A 7 -16.22 -21.54 -24.27
N PRO A 8 -16.24 -21.96 -23.00
CA PRO A 8 -16.66 -21.10 -21.90
C PRO A 8 -15.80 -19.83 -21.75
N SER A 9 -14.61 -19.80 -22.36
CA SER A 9 -13.76 -18.61 -22.50
C SER A 9 -14.02 -17.79 -23.78
N GLU A 10 -14.80 -18.31 -24.73
CA GLU A 10 -15.30 -17.49 -25.83
C GLU A 10 -16.23 -16.42 -25.27
N ALA A 11 -15.98 -15.17 -25.67
CA ALA A 11 -16.82 -14.04 -25.27
C ALA A 11 -18.27 -14.31 -25.69
N ALA A 12 -19.15 -14.51 -24.70
CA ALA A 12 -20.57 -14.77 -24.94
C ALA A 12 -21.29 -13.52 -25.47
N ASP A 13 -20.87 -12.34 -25.01
CA ASP A 13 -21.38 -11.04 -25.41
C ASP A 13 -20.33 -9.94 -25.10
N ILE A 14 -20.41 -8.80 -25.78
CA ILE A 14 -19.61 -7.62 -25.49
C ILE A 14 -20.56 -6.52 -25.01
N ASN A 15 -20.44 -6.12 -23.75
CA ASN A 15 -21.23 -5.03 -23.21
C ASN A 15 -20.79 -3.68 -23.80
N ILE A 16 -21.60 -3.12 -24.70
CA ILE A 16 -21.41 -1.78 -25.27
C ILE A 16 -22.37 -0.82 -24.59
N ILE A 17 -21.83 0.15 -23.85
CA ILE A 17 -22.61 1.14 -23.11
C ILE A 17 -22.69 2.44 -23.91
N SER A 18 -23.91 2.90 -24.20
CA SER A 18 -24.13 4.22 -24.81
C SER A 18 -23.85 5.34 -23.80
N THR A 19 -23.06 6.34 -24.18
CA THR A 19 -22.79 7.51 -23.33
C THR A 19 -24.06 8.31 -23.01
N THR A 20 -25.10 8.25 -23.86
CA THR A 20 -26.39 8.90 -23.61
C THR A 20 -27.20 8.23 -22.49
N GLN A 21 -26.88 6.99 -22.13
CA GLN A 21 -27.55 6.23 -21.08
C GLN A 21 -26.81 6.32 -19.73
N VAL A 22 -25.65 7.01 -19.70
CA VAL A 22 -24.84 7.17 -18.50
C VAL A 22 -25.00 8.59 -17.97
N VAL A 23 -25.41 8.70 -16.71
CA VAL A 23 -25.47 10.01 -16.03
C VAL A 23 -24.05 10.45 -15.71
N ALA A 24 -23.68 11.65 -16.15
CA ALA A 24 -22.38 12.24 -15.84
C ALA A 24 -22.26 12.51 -14.33
N GLN A 25 -21.11 12.20 -13.75
CA GLN A 25 -20.85 12.36 -12.32
C GLN A 25 -19.53 13.10 -12.10
N ASN A 26 -19.48 13.93 -11.05
CA ASN A 26 -18.24 14.54 -10.61
C ASN A 26 -17.33 13.49 -9.96
N THR A 27 -16.02 13.70 -10.05
CA THR A 27 -15.09 12.92 -9.24
C THR A 27 -15.27 13.30 -7.79
N GLU A 28 -15.64 12.32 -6.95
CA GLU A 28 -15.75 12.50 -5.52
C GLU A 28 -14.43 12.18 -4.79
N TRP A 29 -14.22 12.82 -3.64
CA TRP A 29 -12.96 12.78 -2.92
C TRP A 29 -13.18 12.45 -1.44
N LEU A 30 -12.25 11.70 -0.86
CA LEU A 30 -12.07 11.62 0.59
C LEU A 30 -11.24 12.82 1.07
N LEU A 31 -10.10 13.04 0.41
CA LEU A 31 -9.27 14.23 0.55
C LEU A 31 -9.17 14.91 -0.83
N PRO A 32 -9.73 16.12 -1.02
CA PRO A 32 -9.74 16.81 -2.30
C PRO A 32 -8.37 16.85 -2.98
N GLY A 33 -8.31 16.32 -4.20
CA GLY A 33 -7.09 16.30 -5.01
C GLY A 33 -6.03 15.27 -4.63
N PHE A 34 -6.12 14.59 -3.47
CA PHE A 34 -5.11 13.60 -3.03
C PHE A 34 -5.65 12.18 -2.86
N LEU A 35 -6.92 12.01 -2.49
CA LEU A 35 -7.50 10.68 -2.27
C LEU A 35 -8.92 10.59 -2.87
N PRO A 36 -9.05 10.15 -4.14
CA PRO A 36 -10.35 10.00 -4.80
C PRO A 36 -11.16 8.83 -4.22
N LYS A 37 -12.49 9.00 -4.09
CA LYS A 37 -13.40 7.90 -3.74
C LYS A 37 -13.46 6.87 -4.88
N LYS A 38 -13.64 5.59 -4.53
CA LYS A 38 -13.84 4.48 -5.48
C LYS A 38 -12.77 4.37 -6.59
N LYS A 39 -11.53 4.74 -6.29
CA LYS A 39 -10.39 4.61 -7.21
C LYS A 39 -9.17 4.06 -6.47
N LEU A 40 -8.28 3.45 -7.25
CA LEU A 40 -6.98 3.00 -6.79
C LEU A 40 -5.97 4.16 -6.76
N SER A 41 -5.36 4.33 -5.59
CA SER A 41 -4.27 5.27 -5.33
C SER A 41 -3.03 4.52 -4.84
N LEU A 42 -1.84 4.99 -5.22
CA LEU A 42 -0.57 4.50 -4.67
C LEU A 42 0.08 5.57 -3.79
N LEU A 43 0.71 5.14 -2.71
CA LEU A 43 1.63 5.95 -1.91
C LEU A 43 3.03 5.36 -2.02
N ALA A 44 3.88 6.03 -2.80
CA ALA A 44 5.26 5.63 -3.06
C ALA A 44 6.25 6.41 -2.18
N GLY A 45 7.40 5.81 -1.88
CA GLY A 45 8.45 6.50 -1.14
C GLY A 45 9.51 5.55 -0.61
N MET A 46 10.68 6.08 -0.26
CA MET A 46 11.76 5.27 0.29
C MET A 46 11.36 4.58 1.61
N PRO A 47 12.00 3.45 1.97
CA PRO A 47 11.93 2.95 3.34
C PRO A 47 12.20 4.09 4.34
N GLY A 48 11.42 4.15 5.41
CA GLY A 48 11.54 5.22 6.41
C GLY A 48 10.89 6.57 6.05
N ALA A 49 10.33 6.74 4.84
CA ALA A 49 9.64 7.96 4.42
C ALA A 49 8.22 8.15 5.00
N GLY A 50 7.88 7.49 6.12
CA GLY A 50 6.60 7.73 6.82
C GLY A 50 5.33 7.23 6.13
N LYS A 51 5.41 6.43 5.06
CA LYS A 51 4.23 5.98 4.28
C LYS A 51 3.13 5.36 5.13
N THR A 52 3.47 4.36 5.95
CA THR A 52 2.53 3.68 6.85
C THR A 52 1.90 4.68 7.82
N SER A 53 2.69 5.61 8.39
CA SER A 53 2.17 6.66 9.26
C SER A 53 1.19 7.59 8.54
N ILE A 54 1.43 7.95 7.27
CA ILE A 54 0.51 8.74 6.45
C ILE A 54 -0.78 7.96 6.21
N ALA A 55 -0.69 6.67 5.87
CA ALA A 55 -1.85 5.82 5.64
C ALA A 55 -2.70 5.63 6.91
N LEU A 56 -2.06 5.44 8.07
CA LEU A 56 -2.74 5.38 9.37
C LEU A 56 -3.36 6.73 9.76
N TYR A 57 -2.73 7.86 9.40
CA TYR A 57 -3.33 9.18 9.58
C TYR A 57 -4.61 9.33 8.75
N PHE A 58 -4.59 8.93 7.48
CA PHE A 58 -5.79 8.93 6.64
C PHE A 58 -6.87 8.04 7.24
N ALA A 59 -6.51 6.86 7.73
CA ALA A 59 -7.44 5.97 8.43
C ALA A 59 -8.04 6.61 9.68
N ALA A 60 -7.23 7.30 10.48
CA ALA A 60 -7.68 7.98 11.70
C ALA A 60 -8.66 9.13 11.40
N VAL A 61 -8.36 9.96 10.40
CA VAL A 61 -9.21 11.07 9.99
C VAL A 61 -10.55 10.58 9.43
N ILE A 62 -10.54 9.56 8.57
CA ILE A 62 -11.76 8.97 8.00
C ILE A 62 -12.59 8.27 9.08
N SER A 63 -11.97 7.50 9.97
CA SER A 63 -12.69 6.76 11.01
C SER A 63 -13.43 7.66 12.00
N SER A 64 -12.87 8.84 12.29
CA SER A 64 -13.40 9.80 13.28
C SER A 64 -14.21 10.95 12.67
N GLY A 65 -14.18 11.15 11.35
CA GLY A 65 -14.72 12.36 10.72
C GLY A 65 -13.93 13.62 11.11
N GLY A 66 -12.61 13.45 11.23
CA GLY A 66 -11.64 14.46 11.69
C GLY A 66 -11.34 15.54 10.64
N ILE A 67 -10.23 16.25 10.85
CA ILE A 67 -9.79 17.36 9.99
C ILE A 67 -8.62 16.90 9.12
N TRP A 68 -8.73 17.15 7.83
CA TRP A 68 -7.69 16.91 6.84
C TRP A 68 -6.58 17.99 6.90
N PRO A 69 -5.41 17.73 6.30
CA PRO A 69 -4.30 18.69 6.29
C PRO A 69 -4.63 20.02 5.58
N ASP A 70 -5.61 20.03 4.66
CA ASP A 70 -6.11 21.24 4.01
C ASP A 70 -7.13 22.02 4.86
N GLY A 71 -7.44 21.53 6.07
CA GLY A 71 -8.44 22.10 6.98
C GLY A 71 -9.88 21.66 6.70
N SER A 72 -10.13 20.89 5.65
CA SER A 72 -11.47 20.36 5.36
C SER A 72 -11.84 19.23 6.34
N ARG A 73 -13.14 19.01 6.55
CA ARG A 73 -13.61 17.93 7.44
C ARG A 73 -13.90 16.66 6.64
N ALA A 74 -13.45 15.52 7.17
CA ALA A 74 -13.72 14.22 6.58
C ALA A 74 -15.15 13.74 6.88
N GLU A 75 -15.73 13.05 5.91
CA GLU A 75 -16.91 12.21 6.16
C GLU A 75 -16.48 10.97 6.94
N SER A 76 -17.21 10.65 8.02
CA SER A 76 -16.92 9.48 8.85
C SER A 76 -17.19 8.20 8.08
N GLY A 77 -16.26 7.24 8.10
CA GLY A 77 -16.42 5.96 7.42
C GLY A 77 -15.55 4.86 8.01
N ARG A 78 -15.87 3.61 7.66
CA ARG A 78 -15.05 2.46 8.07
C ARG A 78 -13.79 2.36 7.22
N VAL A 79 -12.72 1.89 7.83
CA VAL A 79 -11.43 1.69 7.20
C VAL A 79 -10.98 0.26 7.42
N LEU A 80 -10.53 -0.40 6.37
CA LEU A 80 -9.91 -1.72 6.45
C LEU A 80 -8.41 -1.60 6.14
N ILE A 81 -7.58 -2.23 6.95
CA ILE A 81 -6.13 -2.24 6.77
C ILE A 81 -5.66 -3.66 6.55
N TYR A 82 -4.83 -3.88 5.53
CA TYR A 82 -4.03 -5.08 5.36
C TYR A 82 -2.56 -4.71 5.43
N ALA A 83 -1.92 -5.07 6.55
CA ALA A 83 -0.51 -4.76 6.81
C ALA A 83 0.17 -5.97 7.45
N PRO A 84 0.53 -7.01 6.67
CA PRO A 84 1.08 -8.25 7.21
C PRO A 84 2.49 -8.10 7.82
N GLU A 85 3.16 -6.98 7.60
CA GLU A 85 4.50 -6.69 8.13
C GLU A 85 4.47 -6.01 9.50
N ASP A 86 3.36 -5.37 9.87
CA ASP A 86 3.22 -4.61 11.12
C ASP A 86 2.31 -5.33 12.12
N GLY A 87 2.69 -5.32 13.40
CA GLY A 87 1.86 -5.87 14.46
C GLY A 87 0.64 -5.00 14.77
N VAL A 88 -0.54 -5.62 14.88
CA VAL A 88 -1.79 -4.90 15.17
C VAL A 88 -1.76 -4.27 16.55
N ALA A 89 -1.31 -5.03 17.56
CA ALA A 89 -1.39 -4.64 18.97
C ALA A 89 -0.30 -3.64 19.39
N ASP A 90 0.90 -3.74 18.81
CA ASP A 90 2.08 -2.96 19.20
C ASP A 90 2.36 -1.77 18.26
N THR A 91 1.88 -1.82 17.01
CA THR A 91 2.23 -0.84 15.98
C THR A 91 0.99 -0.12 15.45
N ILE A 92 0.03 -0.84 14.87
CA ILE A 92 -1.12 -0.23 14.18
C ILE A 92 -2.07 0.45 15.16
N LYS A 93 -2.56 -0.31 16.17
CA LYS A 93 -3.55 0.19 17.13
C LYS A 93 -3.03 1.39 17.95
N PRO A 94 -1.80 1.38 18.51
CA PRO A 94 -1.30 2.53 19.26
C PRO A 94 -1.15 3.79 18.40
N ARG A 95 -0.66 3.66 17.15
CA ARG A 95 -0.52 4.80 16.23
C ARG A 95 -1.86 5.39 15.82
N LEU A 96 -2.86 4.54 15.53
CA LEU A 96 -4.23 4.99 15.24
C LEU A 96 -4.82 5.75 16.43
N ALA A 97 -4.68 5.23 17.64
CA ALA A 97 -5.14 5.90 18.85
C ALA A 97 -4.42 7.24 19.06
N ALA A 98 -3.11 7.30 18.81
CA ALA A 98 -2.33 8.52 18.90
C ALA A 98 -2.71 9.60 17.88
N MET A 99 -3.30 9.19 16.76
CA MET A 99 -3.85 10.08 15.72
C MET A 99 -5.35 10.36 15.91
N GLY A 100 -5.96 9.92 17.01
CA GLY A 100 -7.36 10.18 17.33
C GLY A 100 -8.37 9.37 16.52
N ALA A 101 -7.99 8.20 16.01
CA ALA A 101 -8.89 7.32 15.27
C ALA A 101 -10.07 6.85 16.14
N ASP A 102 -11.26 6.72 15.52
CA ASP A 102 -12.32 5.90 16.12
C ASP A 102 -12.04 4.43 15.80
N LEU A 103 -11.41 3.74 16.76
CA LEU A 103 -10.99 2.34 16.59
C LEU A 103 -12.16 1.38 16.29
N ARG A 104 -13.41 1.75 16.56
CA ARG A 104 -14.59 0.94 16.20
C ARG A 104 -14.85 0.93 14.70
N ASN A 105 -14.36 1.95 14.00
CA ASN A 105 -14.47 2.10 12.55
C ASN A 105 -13.21 1.64 11.82
N VAL A 106 -12.22 1.05 12.52
CA VAL A 106 -11.01 0.52 11.89
C VAL A 106 -10.92 -0.99 12.11
N GLU A 107 -10.85 -1.74 11.02
CA GLU A 107 -10.65 -3.19 11.03
C GLU A 107 -9.32 -3.54 10.35
N VAL A 108 -8.70 -4.64 10.77
CA VAL A 108 -7.48 -5.16 10.15
C VAL A 108 -7.77 -6.56 9.60
N ILE A 109 -7.30 -6.85 8.39
CA ILE A 109 -7.38 -8.20 7.81
C ILE A 109 -6.44 -9.12 8.60
N GLY A 110 -7.02 -10.14 9.24
CA GLY A 110 -6.28 -11.25 9.84
C GLY A 110 -6.16 -12.43 8.87
N ASP A 111 -6.16 -13.64 9.42
CA ASP A 111 -6.09 -14.84 8.59
C ASP A 111 -7.40 -15.12 7.84
N THR A 112 -7.26 -15.88 6.76
CA THR A 112 -8.35 -16.42 5.95
C THR A 112 -8.58 -17.89 6.32
N ALA A 113 -9.80 -18.20 6.74
CA ALA A 113 -10.23 -19.56 7.02
C ALA A 113 -10.56 -20.31 5.72
N GLU A 114 -10.05 -21.52 5.59
CA GLU A 114 -10.39 -22.45 4.52
C GLU A 114 -11.56 -23.36 4.94
N PHE A 115 -12.32 -23.86 3.96
CA PHE A 115 -13.35 -24.88 4.19
C PHE A 115 -12.79 -26.16 4.81
N SER A 116 -11.49 -26.42 4.66
CA SER A 116 -10.78 -27.53 5.31
C SER A 116 -10.64 -27.36 6.83
N GLY A 117 -11.03 -26.22 7.40
CA GLY A 117 -10.83 -25.87 8.80
C GLY A 117 -9.43 -25.32 9.10
N ARG A 118 -8.54 -25.23 8.10
CA ARG A 118 -7.22 -24.61 8.24
C ARG A 118 -7.31 -23.09 8.11
N SER A 119 -6.30 -22.41 8.65
CA SER A 119 -6.12 -20.97 8.52
C SER A 119 -4.88 -20.70 7.67
N ARG A 120 -4.96 -19.69 6.79
CA ARG A 120 -3.82 -19.20 6.02
C ARG A 120 -3.81 -17.68 5.96
N ARG A 121 -2.69 -17.11 5.54
CA ARG A 121 -2.64 -15.66 5.24
C ARG A 121 -3.59 -15.30 4.11
N PHE A 122 -4.13 -14.09 4.18
CA PHE A 122 -4.92 -13.50 3.12
C PHE A 122 -4.12 -13.42 1.81
N ASP A 123 -4.72 -13.89 0.72
CA ASP A 123 -4.15 -13.85 -0.62
C ASP A 123 -5.05 -12.97 -1.48
N CYS A 124 -4.55 -11.79 -1.87
CA CYS A 124 -5.34 -10.84 -2.63
C CYS A 124 -5.79 -11.35 -3.99
N GLN A 125 -5.13 -12.34 -4.61
CA GLN A 125 -5.59 -12.85 -5.90
C GLN A 125 -6.75 -13.83 -5.74
N ARG A 126 -6.74 -14.61 -4.65
CA ARG A 126 -7.75 -15.64 -4.40
C ARG A 126 -8.96 -15.11 -3.62
N ASP A 127 -8.72 -14.17 -2.71
CA ASP A 127 -9.69 -13.81 -1.68
C ASP A 127 -10.35 -12.45 -1.91
N LEU A 128 -9.92 -11.68 -2.91
CA LEU A 128 -10.46 -10.34 -3.15
C LEU A 128 -11.96 -10.35 -3.45
N GLY A 129 -12.46 -11.40 -4.13
CA GLY A 129 -13.89 -11.58 -4.36
C GLY A 129 -14.68 -11.82 -3.07
N LEU A 130 -14.16 -12.68 -2.18
CA LEU A 130 -14.75 -12.93 -0.86
C LEU A 130 -14.70 -11.67 0.01
N LEU A 131 -13.58 -10.95 -0.02
CA LEU A 131 -13.43 -9.69 0.69
C LEU A 131 -14.45 -8.66 0.18
N GLN A 132 -14.60 -8.52 -1.14
CA GLN A 132 -15.56 -7.60 -1.75
C GLN A 132 -16.99 -7.87 -1.25
N GLN A 133 -17.43 -9.14 -1.29
CA GLN A 133 -18.75 -9.53 -0.81
C GLN A 133 -18.93 -9.18 0.68
N LYS A 134 -17.90 -9.44 1.51
CA LYS A 134 -17.93 -9.14 2.94
C LYS A 134 -18.02 -7.64 3.23
N LEU A 135 -17.29 -6.81 2.49
CA LEU A 135 -17.31 -5.36 2.68
C LEU A 135 -18.61 -4.72 2.16
N ILE A 136 -19.14 -5.20 1.03
CA ILE A 136 -20.45 -4.77 0.53
C ILE A 136 -21.55 -5.13 1.53
N GLY A 137 -21.55 -6.37 2.06
CA GLY A 137 -22.55 -6.83 3.01
C GLY A 137 -22.51 -6.08 4.35
N LYS A 138 -21.33 -5.71 4.84
CA LYS A 138 -21.18 -4.89 6.06
C LYS A 138 -21.50 -3.41 5.82
N GLY A 139 -21.20 -2.90 4.63
CA GLY A 139 -21.40 -1.50 4.24
C GLY A 139 -20.51 -0.49 4.98
N GLY A 140 -20.53 0.76 4.51
CA GLY A 140 -19.92 1.90 5.21
C GLY A 140 -18.39 2.01 5.13
N TYR A 141 -17.71 1.19 4.32
CA TYR A 141 -16.26 1.34 4.10
C TYR A 141 -15.97 2.50 3.16
N ALA A 142 -15.09 3.39 3.61
CA ALA A 142 -14.61 4.52 2.84
C ALA A 142 -13.21 4.25 2.25
N LEU A 143 -12.37 3.48 2.94
CA LEU A 143 -10.98 3.23 2.54
C LEU A 143 -10.54 1.80 2.86
N VAL A 144 -9.83 1.17 1.91
CA VAL A 144 -8.97 0.00 2.14
C VAL A 144 -7.51 0.40 1.97
N VAL A 145 -6.67 0.10 2.95
CA VAL A 145 -5.21 0.30 2.92
C VAL A 145 -4.52 -1.05 2.74
N ILE A 146 -3.56 -1.14 1.81
CA ILE A 146 -2.72 -2.32 1.62
C ILE A 146 -1.24 -1.93 1.71
N ASP A 147 -0.52 -2.48 2.67
CA ASP A 147 0.88 -2.16 2.95
C ASP A 147 1.72 -3.42 3.21
N PRO A 148 2.63 -3.83 2.30
CA PRO A 148 2.96 -3.23 1.01
C PRO A 148 2.11 -3.80 -0.15
N VAL A 149 2.04 -3.07 -1.28
CA VAL A 149 1.39 -3.52 -2.54
C VAL A 149 1.97 -4.83 -3.07
N THR A 150 3.22 -5.15 -2.72
CA THR A 150 3.88 -6.40 -3.10
C THR A 150 3.22 -7.63 -2.45
N SER A 151 2.46 -7.46 -1.37
CA SER A 151 1.67 -8.55 -0.77
C SER A 151 0.51 -9.02 -1.66
N ILE A 152 0.21 -8.29 -2.74
CA ILE A 152 -0.91 -8.55 -3.65
C ILE A 152 -0.45 -9.33 -4.90
N VAL A 153 0.82 -9.20 -5.27
CA VAL A 153 1.37 -9.80 -6.49
C VAL A 153 1.87 -11.20 -6.16
N SER A 154 1.14 -12.24 -6.58
CA SER A 154 1.63 -13.61 -6.45
C SER A 154 2.73 -13.89 -7.48
N GLY A 155 3.77 -14.62 -7.08
CA GLY A 155 4.89 -14.99 -7.95
C GLY A 155 5.98 -13.92 -8.10
N ASN A 156 6.66 -13.91 -9.25
CA ASN A 156 7.81 -13.05 -9.48
C ASN A 156 7.36 -11.60 -9.79
N SER A 157 7.52 -10.69 -8.83
CA SER A 157 7.13 -9.26 -8.94
C SER A 157 7.85 -8.49 -10.06
N ASN A 158 8.79 -9.13 -10.78
CA ASN A 158 9.42 -8.61 -11.99
C ASN A 158 8.62 -8.89 -13.27
N ASN A 159 7.47 -9.59 -13.19
CA ASN A 159 6.58 -9.77 -14.32
C ASN A 159 5.55 -8.63 -14.38
N ASN A 160 5.83 -7.62 -15.21
CA ASN A 160 4.99 -6.44 -15.39
C ASN A 160 3.52 -6.78 -15.73
N LYS A 161 3.26 -7.91 -16.40
CA LYS A 161 1.89 -8.36 -16.70
C LYS A 161 1.15 -8.78 -15.42
N ALA A 162 1.79 -9.60 -14.57
CA ALA A 162 1.18 -10.07 -13.32
C ALA A 162 0.90 -8.91 -12.35
N VAL A 163 1.82 -7.95 -12.26
CA VAL A 163 1.62 -6.71 -11.49
C VAL A 163 0.43 -5.93 -12.04
N ARG A 164 0.37 -5.74 -13.35
CA ARG A 164 -0.72 -5.02 -14.00
C ARG A 164 -2.08 -5.69 -13.74
N ASP A 165 -2.17 -7.00 -13.94
CA ASP A 165 -3.41 -7.77 -13.75
C ASP A 165 -3.89 -7.70 -12.29
N ALA A 166 -2.96 -7.73 -11.32
CA ALA A 166 -3.27 -7.54 -9.91
C ALA A 166 -3.79 -6.12 -9.61
N LEU A 167 -3.12 -5.09 -10.11
CA LEU A 167 -3.56 -3.70 -9.94
C LEU A 167 -4.91 -3.44 -10.62
N GLU A 168 -5.16 -4.00 -11.81
CA GLU A 168 -6.46 -3.88 -12.50
C GLU A 168 -7.59 -4.57 -11.73
N SER A 169 -7.30 -5.68 -11.04
CA SER A 169 -8.25 -6.31 -10.12
C SER A 169 -8.60 -5.41 -8.93
N LEU A 170 -7.62 -4.69 -8.38
CA LEU A 170 -7.88 -3.68 -7.35
C LEU A 170 -8.63 -2.45 -7.87
N VAL A 171 -8.43 -2.06 -9.13
CA VAL A 171 -9.22 -0.99 -9.76
C VAL A 171 -10.69 -1.37 -9.79
N ARG A 172 -11.01 -2.60 -10.22
CA ARG A 172 -12.40 -3.12 -10.21
C ARG A 172 -12.97 -3.19 -8.79
N PHE A 173 -12.17 -3.68 -7.84
CA PHE A 173 -12.57 -3.72 -6.43
C PHE A 173 -12.84 -2.33 -5.86
N ALA A 174 -11.98 -1.36 -6.14
CA ALA A 174 -12.14 0.02 -5.67
C ALA A 174 -13.43 0.66 -6.23
N ASP A 175 -13.70 0.44 -7.52
CA ASP A 175 -14.89 0.97 -8.18
C ASP A 175 -16.19 0.40 -7.56
N ALA A 176 -16.18 -0.89 -7.20
CA ALA A 176 -17.31 -1.58 -6.59
C ALA A 176 -17.51 -1.24 -5.10
N VAL A 177 -16.42 -1.07 -4.34
CA VAL A 177 -16.48 -0.97 -2.87
C VAL A 177 -16.20 0.46 -2.39
N CYS A 178 -14.93 0.88 -2.39
CA CYS A 178 -14.50 2.15 -1.81
C CYS A 178 -13.09 2.56 -2.31
N ALA A 179 -12.51 3.65 -1.79
CA ALA A 179 -11.14 4.01 -2.15
C ALA A 179 -10.15 2.91 -1.73
N VAL A 180 -9.11 2.68 -2.53
CA VAL A 180 -8.01 1.76 -2.20
C VAL A 180 -6.70 2.52 -2.24
N LEU A 181 -5.91 2.43 -1.18
CA LEU A 181 -4.58 3.00 -1.05
C LEU A 181 -3.55 1.88 -0.88
N CYS A 182 -2.67 1.68 -1.86
CA CYS A 182 -1.59 0.71 -1.74
C CYS A 182 -0.24 1.40 -1.55
N LEU A 183 0.59 0.87 -0.66
CA LEU A 183 1.88 1.45 -0.32
C LEU A 183 3.00 0.73 -1.07
N THR A 184 3.97 1.48 -1.57
CA THR A 184 5.07 0.90 -2.34
C THR A 184 6.39 1.64 -2.12
N HIS A 185 7.49 0.95 -2.38
CA HIS A 185 8.81 1.55 -2.34
C HIS A 185 9.15 2.25 -3.67
N VAL A 186 10.15 3.11 -3.66
CA VAL A 186 10.76 3.60 -4.91
C VAL A 186 12.07 2.85 -5.16
N SER A 187 12.53 2.79 -6.40
CA SER A 187 13.78 2.12 -6.78
C SER A 187 15.01 2.87 -6.23
N LYS A 188 16.03 2.13 -5.77
CA LYS A 188 17.30 2.71 -5.28
C LYS A 188 18.03 3.45 -6.42
N GLY A 189 18.59 4.63 -6.14
CA GLY A 189 19.34 5.43 -7.11
C GLY A 189 18.50 6.25 -8.09
N SER A 190 17.19 6.36 -7.87
CA SER A 190 16.25 7.09 -8.74
C SER A 190 16.10 8.58 -8.40
N SER A 191 16.90 9.14 -7.49
CA SER A 191 16.78 10.55 -7.06
C SER A 191 16.96 11.57 -8.18
N ARG A 192 17.61 11.18 -9.29
CA ARG A 192 17.78 12.01 -10.50
C ARG A 192 16.65 11.87 -11.53
N ARG A 193 15.76 10.89 -11.36
CA ARG A 193 14.65 10.62 -12.27
C ARG A 193 13.40 11.41 -11.89
N SER A 194 12.48 11.55 -12.84
CA SER A 194 11.17 12.17 -12.57
C SER A 194 10.45 11.41 -11.44
N PRO A 195 9.62 12.06 -10.61
CA PRO A 195 8.95 11.41 -9.48
C PRO A 195 8.23 10.10 -9.86
N LEU A 196 7.59 10.07 -11.03
CA LEU A 196 6.89 8.88 -11.53
C LEU A 196 7.85 7.73 -11.87
N GLU A 197 9.00 8.01 -12.50
CA GLU A 197 10.03 7.02 -12.84
C GLU A 197 10.70 6.40 -11.61
N ARG A 198 10.56 7.00 -10.43
CA ARG A 198 11.11 6.44 -9.19
C ARG A 198 10.30 5.25 -8.69
N VAL A 199 9.01 5.19 -8.99
CA VAL A 199 8.09 4.17 -8.46
C VAL A 199 8.43 2.78 -9.01
N MET A 200 9.01 1.91 -8.16
CA MET A 200 9.39 0.49 -8.36
C MET A 200 10.05 0.04 -9.68
N GLY A 201 10.34 0.91 -10.64
CA GLY A 201 10.95 0.52 -11.94
C GLY A 201 10.01 -0.22 -12.90
N ASP A 202 8.79 -0.57 -12.48
CA ASP A 202 7.76 -1.18 -13.32
C ASP A 202 6.71 -0.14 -13.73
N LEU A 203 6.51 -0.03 -15.05
CA LEU A 203 5.59 0.91 -15.70
C LEU A 203 4.14 0.76 -15.19
N ALA A 204 3.73 -0.43 -14.75
CA ALA A 204 2.37 -0.69 -14.29
C ALA A 204 1.98 0.14 -13.05
N TYR A 205 2.87 0.28 -12.08
CA TYR A 205 2.62 1.10 -10.87
C TYR A 205 2.46 2.59 -11.20
N GLY A 206 3.15 3.07 -12.24
CA GLY A 206 2.97 4.42 -12.73
C GLY A 206 1.73 4.58 -13.61
N ALA A 207 1.32 3.55 -14.35
CA ALA A 207 0.29 3.65 -15.39
C ALA A 207 -1.14 3.38 -14.89
N VAL A 208 -1.36 2.31 -14.11
CA VAL A 208 -2.69 1.80 -13.74
C VAL A 208 -3.43 2.71 -12.74
N PRO A 209 -2.81 3.17 -11.64
CA PRO A 209 -3.48 4.01 -10.66
C PRO A 209 -3.84 5.38 -11.23
N ARG A 210 -4.98 5.92 -10.80
CA ARG A 210 -5.42 7.29 -11.14
C ARG A 210 -4.67 8.34 -10.33
N MET A 211 -4.19 7.96 -9.15
CA MET A 211 -3.44 8.79 -8.23
C MET A 211 -2.16 8.08 -7.79
N VAL A 212 -1.03 8.76 -7.89
CA VAL A 212 0.25 8.33 -7.32
C VAL A 212 0.78 9.45 -6.46
N LEU A 213 0.73 9.23 -5.16
CA LEU A 213 1.32 10.08 -4.14
C LEU A 213 2.76 9.66 -3.88
N MET A 214 3.60 10.63 -3.52
CA MET A 214 4.99 10.38 -3.16
C MET A 214 5.34 11.03 -1.84
N ALA A 215 5.85 10.22 -0.91
CA ALA A 215 6.42 10.67 0.35
C ALA A 215 7.96 10.67 0.28
N SER A 216 8.58 11.75 0.73
CA SER A 216 10.04 11.87 0.87
C SER A 216 10.40 12.56 2.17
N ARG A 217 11.54 12.20 2.77
CA ARG A 217 12.10 12.93 3.92
C ARG A 217 12.72 14.25 3.48
N VAL A 218 12.65 15.25 4.34
CA VAL A 218 13.40 16.50 4.20
C VAL A 218 14.83 16.27 4.71
N ARG A 219 15.86 16.70 3.99
CA ARG A 219 17.27 16.62 4.40
C ARG A 219 17.79 18.02 4.71
N GLY A 220 18.69 18.13 5.70
CA GLY A 220 19.50 19.34 5.91
C GLY A 220 19.12 20.25 7.09
N SER A 221 18.28 19.80 8.03
CA SER A 221 18.03 20.47 9.32
C SER A 221 18.30 19.52 10.49
N ALA A 222 18.45 20.05 11.72
CA ALA A 222 18.69 19.25 12.92
C ALA A 222 17.58 18.22 13.22
N ASP A 223 16.36 18.45 12.71
CA ASP A 223 15.19 17.58 12.81
C ASP A 223 14.84 16.86 11.49
N ALA A 224 15.76 16.84 10.52
CA ALA A 224 15.54 16.30 9.16
C ALA A 224 15.01 14.86 9.14
N ASP A 225 15.37 14.04 10.12
CA ASP A 225 14.94 12.64 10.18
C ASP A 225 13.45 12.46 10.53
N GLN A 226 12.80 13.52 11.05
CA GLN A 226 11.41 13.50 11.48
C GLN A 226 10.47 14.20 10.49
N CYS A 227 10.96 15.10 9.65
CA CYS A 227 10.17 15.85 8.67
C CYS A 227 10.12 15.18 7.29
N GLY A 228 9.05 15.41 6.55
CA GLY A 228 8.89 14.91 5.20
C GLY A 228 7.81 15.66 4.42
N VAL A 229 7.78 15.42 3.12
CA VAL A 229 6.81 16.00 2.20
C VAL A 229 5.99 14.91 1.54
N LEU A 230 4.71 15.18 1.32
CA LEU A 230 3.77 14.40 0.53
C LEU A 230 3.36 15.21 -0.69
N VAL A 231 3.61 14.69 -1.89
CA VAL A 231 3.27 15.35 -3.16
C VAL A 231 2.48 14.42 -4.08
N ARG A 232 1.82 14.99 -5.09
CA ARG A 232 1.18 14.23 -6.18
C ARG A 232 2.20 14.00 -7.30
N ALA A 233 2.81 12.83 -7.33
CA ALA A 233 3.76 12.46 -8.38
C ALA A 233 3.06 12.22 -9.73
N LYS A 234 1.82 11.72 -9.71
CA LYS A 234 0.95 11.61 -10.89
C LYS A 234 -0.50 11.73 -10.47
N THR A 235 -1.26 12.46 -11.27
CA THR A 235 -2.72 12.42 -11.27
C THR A 235 -3.21 12.67 -12.69
N ASN A 236 -4.36 12.08 -13.04
CA ASN A 236 -5.06 12.36 -14.29
C ASN A 236 -6.45 12.98 -14.06
N ILE A 237 -6.76 13.35 -12.82
CA ILE A 237 -8.08 13.78 -12.35
C ILE A 237 -8.02 15.00 -11.41
N ALA A 238 -6.84 15.58 -11.21
CA ALA A 238 -6.62 16.77 -10.38
C ALA A 238 -5.38 17.55 -10.86
N PRO A 239 -5.21 18.82 -10.44
CA PRO A 239 -3.95 19.55 -10.61
C PRO A 239 -2.79 18.86 -9.89
N THR A 240 -1.58 18.98 -10.43
CA THR A 240 -0.35 18.39 -9.87
C THR A 240 0.38 19.30 -8.88
N ASP A 241 -0.02 20.57 -8.78
CA ASP A 241 0.69 21.58 -8.00
C ASP A 241 0.38 21.52 -6.51
N GLY A 242 1.44 21.58 -5.71
CA GLY A 242 1.42 21.63 -4.27
C GLY A 242 1.55 20.28 -3.59
N GLY A 243 1.61 20.33 -2.27
CA GLY A 243 1.81 19.17 -1.40
C GLY A 243 1.60 19.53 0.05
N PHE A 244 1.93 18.61 0.94
CA PHE A 244 1.91 18.84 2.37
C PHE A 244 3.24 18.48 2.99
N GLU A 245 3.64 19.20 4.02
CA GLU A 245 4.74 18.83 4.88
C GLU A 245 4.19 18.13 6.13
N TYR A 246 4.87 17.09 6.59
CA TYR A 246 4.53 16.35 7.79
C TYR A 246 5.74 16.15 8.68
N GLN A 247 5.48 15.96 9.96
CA GLN A 247 6.45 15.55 10.96
C GLN A 247 5.94 14.27 11.67
N ILE A 248 6.86 13.37 11.99
CA ILE A 248 6.58 12.19 12.81
C ILE A 248 7.16 12.41 14.20
N GLU A 249 6.28 12.58 15.17
CA GLU A 249 6.64 12.88 16.56
C GLU A 249 6.47 11.63 17.44
N PRO A 250 7.41 11.34 18.35
CA PRO A 250 7.17 10.38 19.42
C PRO A 250 6.13 10.91 20.39
N VAL A 251 5.24 10.04 20.88
CA VAL A 251 4.18 10.41 21.82
C VAL A 251 3.83 9.24 22.72
N GLU A 252 3.46 9.53 23.97
CA GLU A 252 2.89 8.57 24.90
C GLU A 252 1.37 8.72 24.94
N VAL A 253 0.64 7.63 24.70
CA VAL A 253 -0.83 7.65 24.65
C VAL A 253 -1.46 6.56 25.52
N PRO A 254 -2.59 6.84 26.18
CA PRO A 254 -3.34 5.83 26.91
C PRO A 254 -4.16 4.97 25.94
N VAL A 255 -3.89 3.67 25.88
CA VAL A 255 -4.62 2.68 25.08
C VAL A 255 -4.90 1.46 25.94
N ASP A 256 -6.16 1.02 25.99
CA ASP A 256 -6.61 -0.12 26.80
C ASP A 256 -6.14 -0.07 28.28
N GLY A 257 -6.12 1.13 28.88
CA GLY A 257 -5.67 1.33 30.26
C GLY A 257 -4.15 1.30 30.47
N LYS A 258 -3.34 1.22 29.41
CA LYS A 258 -1.87 1.26 29.46
C LYS A 258 -1.34 2.51 28.78
N ARG A 259 -0.20 3.04 29.26
CA ARG A 259 0.54 4.08 28.54
C ARG A 259 1.50 3.42 27.56
N ILE A 260 1.34 3.72 26.27
CA ILE A 260 2.12 3.13 25.19
C ILE A 260 2.93 4.24 24.52
N GLN A 261 4.24 4.04 24.43
CA GLN A 261 5.14 4.87 23.64
C GLN A 261 4.98 4.51 22.16
N THR A 262 4.62 5.48 21.35
CA THR A 262 4.39 5.30 19.92
C THR A 262 4.74 6.58 19.15
N SER A 263 4.31 6.71 17.91
CA SER A 263 4.45 7.93 17.12
C SER A 263 3.14 8.37 16.50
N ARG A 264 3.02 9.68 16.29
CA ARG A 264 1.91 10.30 15.54
C ARG A 264 2.46 11.13 14.40
N LEU A 265 1.62 11.34 13.39
CA LEU A 265 1.92 12.17 12.24
C LEU A 265 1.19 13.49 12.40
N VAL A 266 1.94 14.59 12.29
CA VAL A 266 1.45 15.96 12.38
C VAL A 266 1.72 16.65 11.06
N TRP A 267 0.80 17.46 10.57
CA TRP A 267 0.96 18.20 9.33
C TRP A 267 1.34 19.65 9.63
N SER A 268 2.27 20.20 8.83
CA SER A 268 2.50 21.64 8.81
C SER A 268 1.23 22.34 8.32
N PRO A 269 0.87 23.52 8.88
CA PRO A 269 -0.27 24.27 8.41
C PRO A 269 -0.10 24.72 6.95
N GLY A 270 -1.12 24.50 6.13
CA GLY A 270 -1.17 24.97 4.75
C GLY A 270 -0.51 24.05 3.73
N MET A 271 -0.84 24.28 2.46
CA MET A 271 -0.28 23.53 1.34
C MET A 271 1.04 24.16 0.87
N LEU A 272 2.01 23.31 0.56
CA LEU A 272 3.22 23.69 -0.17
C LEU A 272 2.84 24.18 -1.57
N SER A 273 3.64 25.10 -2.11
CA SER A 273 3.49 25.63 -3.47
C SER A 273 4.59 25.09 -4.38
N GLY A 274 4.26 24.94 -5.67
CA GLY A 274 5.19 24.44 -6.69
C GLY A 274 4.86 23.03 -7.16
N SER A 275 5.59 22.59 -8.18
CA SER A 275 5.43 21.26 -8.75
C SER A 275 5.96 20.17 -7.82
N ALA A 276 5.50 18.93 -8.00
CA ALA A 276 5.99 17.78 -7.24
C ALA A 276 7.52 17.61 -7.34
N ASP A 277 8.12 17.85 -8.51
CA ASP A 277 9.57 17.73 -8.71
C ASP A 277 10.35 18.82 -7.97
N GLU A 278 9.88 20.07 -8.00
CA GLU A 278 10.48 21.18 -7.26
C GLU A 278 10.45 20.93 -5.75
N ILE A 279 9.29 20.55 -5.21
CA ILE A 279 9.12 20.25 -3.78
C ILE A 279 10.04 19.08 -3.37
N LEU A 280 10.11 18.01 -4.16
CA LEU A 280 10.98 16.86 -3.86
C LEU A 280 12.47 17.21 -3.95
N LYS A 281 12.89 18.07 -4.87
CA LYS A 281 14.28 18.55 -4.97
C LYS A 281 14.66 19.40 -3.76
N LEU A 282 13.78 20.33 -3.37
CA LEU A 282 13.96 21.14 -2.16
C LEU A 282 14.07 20.26 -0.92
N ALA A 283 13.15 19.28 -0.77
CA ALA A 283 13.18 18.34 0.34
C ALA A 283 14.45 17.47 0.36
N ALA A 284 15.00 17.10 -0.79
CA ALA A 284 16.23 16.31 -0.85
C ALA A 284 17.49 17.05 -0.37
N GLY A 285 17.38 18.35 -0.02
CA GLY A 285 18.54 19.20 0.25
C GLY A 285 19.42 19.37 -0.98
N ALA A 286 18.89 19.07 -2.18
CA ALA A 286 19.55 19.40 -3.41
C ALA A 286 19.49 20.93 -3.53
N SER A 287 20.58 21.60 -3.16
CA SER A 287 20.88 22.89 -3.77
C SER A 287 20.68 22.72 -5.26
N ALA A 288 19.97 23.65 -5.90
CA ALA A 288 19.70 23.59 -7.34
C ALA A 288 21.00 23.18 -8.05
N GLU A 289 21.06 21.95 -8.57
CA GLU A 289 22.30 21.42 -9.15
C GLU A 289 22.75 22.44 -10.20
N MET A 290 23.93 23.02 -9.96
CA MET A 290 24.47 24.03 -10.85
C MET A 290 24.64 23.37 -12.21
N PRO A 291 24.02 23.90 -13.28
CA PRO A 291 24.07 23.25 -14.58
C PRO A 291 25.53 23.02 -14.99
N GLY A 292 25.91 21.89 -15.59
CA GLY A 292 27.31 21.69 -16.01
C GLY A 292 27.78 22.68 -17.09
N GLY A 293 29.09 22.83 -17.25
CA GLY A 293 29.70 23.57 -18.36
C GLY A 293 29.56 25.10 -18.26
N ALA A 294 29.36 25.77 -19.41
CA ALA A 294 29.32 27.24 -19.47
C ALA A 294 28.12 27.85 -18.70
N LEU A 295 27.00 27.13 -18.63
CA LEU A 295 25.81 27.59 -17.91
C LEU A 295 26.00 27.55 -16.39
N GLY A 296 26.74 26.56 -15.87
CA GLY A 296 27.10 26.47 -14.45
C GLY A 296 28.00 27.56 -13.98
N ARG A 297 29.08 27.80 -14.74
CA ARG A 297 29.99 28.91 -14.46
C ARG A 297 29.25 30.26 -14.42
N ALA A 298 28.27 30.44 -15.32
CA ALA A 298 27.43 31.64 -15.32
C ALA A 298 26.45 31.70 -14.13
N ALA A 299 25.88 30.57 -13.71
CA ALA A 299 25.03 30.50 -12.52
C ALA A 299 25.84 30.75 -11.23
N GLU A 300 27.05 30.22 -11.13
CA GLU A 300 27.96 30.38 -9.98
C GLU A 300 28.42 31.83 -9.85
N PHE A 301 28.80 32.43 -10.98
CA PHE A 301 29.08 33.84 -11.06
C PHE A 301 27.91 34.70 -10.56
N LEU A 302 26.67 34.41 -11.00
CA LEU A 302 25.48 35.17 -10.58
C LEU A 302 25.19 35.03 -9.10
N GLN A 303 25.33 33.83 -8.52
CA GLN A 303 25.15 33.63 -7.09
C GLN A 303 26.19 34.40 -6.28
N ASN A 304 27.47 34.33 -6.67
CA ASN A 304 28.55 35.02 -5.99
C ASN A 304 28.43 36.54 -6.10
N ALA A 305 28.07 37.06 -7.27
CA ALA A 305 27.93 38.50 -7.51
C ALA A 305 26.76 39.11 -6.71
N LEU A 306 25.68 38.35 -6.49
CA LEU A 306 24.47 38.81 -5.81
C LEU A 306 24.37 38.35 -4.34
N ALA A 307 25.37 37.61 -3.84
CA ALA A 307 25.38 37.08 -2.47
C ALA A 307 25.36 38.19 -1.41
N ASN A 308 25.98 39.34 -1.72
CA ASN A 308 26.10 40.48 -0.79
C ASN A 308 24.99 41.54 -0.99
N GLY A 309 23.96 41.23 -1.77
CA GLY A 309 22.81 42.10 -1.98
C GLY A 309 22.59 42.52 -3.45
N PRO A 310 21.63 43.44 -3.67
CA PRO A 310 21.24 43.86 -5.02
C PRO A 310 22.38 44.59 -5.75
N MET A 311 22.58 44.29 -7.04
CA MET A 311 23.63 44.89 -7.88
C MET A 311 23.03 45.49 -9.16
N LEU A 312 23.62 46.58 -9.68
CA LEU A 312 23.18 47.18 -10.94
C LEU A 312 23.35 46.21 -12.11
N CYS A 313 22.36 46.16 -13.00
CA CYS A 313 22.38 45.30 -14.18
C CYS A 313 23.62 45.54 -15.06
N SER A 314 24.03 46.81 -15.21
CA SER A 314 25.20 47.22 -15.98
C SER A 314 26.53 46.77 -15.36
N GLU A 315 26.65 46.85 -14.03
CA GLU A 315 27.83 46.38 -13.30
C GLU A 315 27.95 44.87 -13.39
N LEU A 316 26.83 44.17 -13.22
CA LEU A 316 26.78 42.72 -13.30
C LEU A 316 27.08 42.20 -14.72
N GLU A 317 26.69 42.93 -15.77
CA GLU A 317 27.05 42.62 -17.16
C GLU A 317 28.54 42.88 -17.44
N SER A 318 29.11 43.96 -16.92
CA SER A 318 30.55 44.23 -17.01
C SER A 318 31.36 43.12 -16.34
N HIS A 319 30.98 42.71 -15.12
CA HIS A 319 31.62 41.63 -14.39
C HIS A 319 31.49 40.28 -15.12
N ALA A 320 30.34 40.02 -15.77
CA ALA A 320 30.13 38.80 -16.55
C ALA A 320 31.04 38.74 -17.77
N VAL A 321 31.23 39.87 -18.47
CA VAL A 321 32.16 39.98 -19.60
C VAL A 321 33.60 39.76 -19.14
N ALA A 322 34.00 40.36 -18.01
CA ALA A 322 35.33 40.15 -17.42
C ALA A 322 35.59 38.69 -17.01
N ALA A 323 34.53 37.97 -16.60
CA ALA A 323 34.57 36.53 -16.28
C ALA A 323 34.47 35.61 -17.51
N GLY A 324 34.43 36.15 -18.73
CA GLY A 324 34.35 35.38 -19.97
C GLY A 324 32.99 34.71 -20.21
N ILE A 325 31.92 35.23 -19.61
CA ILE A 325 30.55 34.72 -19.76
C ILE A 325 29.84 35.50 -20.87
N SER A 326 29.33 34.80 -21.88
CA SER A 326 28.59 35.45 -22.95
C SER A 326 27.22 35.95 -22.48
N SER A 327 26.76 37.09 -23.01
CA SER A 327 25.46 37.70 -22.67
C SER A 327 24.30 36.70 -22.81
N ARG A 328 24.30 35.87 -23.85
CA ARG A 328 23.29 34.81 -24.05
C ARG A 328 23.30 33.75 -22.94
N THR A 329 24.47 33.43 -22.39
CA THR A 329 24.62 32.46 -21.29
C THR A 329 24.21 33.10 -19.96
N LEU A 330 24.57 34.37 -19.74
CA LEU A 330 24.16 35.15 -18.57
C LEU A 330 22.63 35.28 -18.48
N THR A 331 21.96 35.61 -19.59
CA THR A 331 20.49 35.69 -19.63
C THR A 331 19.83 34.34 -19.34
N ARG A 332 20.40 33.24 -19.85
CA ARG A 332 19.91 31.88 -19.54
C ARG A 332 20.12 31.54 -18.07
N ALA A 333 21.26 31.90 -17.48
CA ALA A 333 21.55 31.69 -16.07
C ALA A 333 20.65 32.55 -15.14
N ARG A 334 20.37 33.81 -15.52
CA ARG A 334 19.41 34.69 -14.81
C ARG A 334 18.01 34.06 -14.76
N LYS A 335 17.54 33.52 -15.89
CA LYS A 335 16.26 32.81 -15.97
C LYS A 335 16.27 31.51 -15.14
N HIS A 336 17.38 30.78 -15.14
CA HIS A 336 17.53 29.54 -14.38
C HIS A 336 17.53 29.76 -12.86
N LEU A 337 18.14 30.85 -12.40
CA LEU A 337 18.23 31.22 -10.98
C LEU A 337 17.07 32.10 -10.51
N SER A 338 16.07 32.36 -11.36
CA SER A 338 14.94 33.24 -11.05
C SER A 338 15.37 34.60 -10.48
N VAL A 339 16.44 35.20 -11.03
CA VAL A 339 16.95 36.51 -10.61
C VAL A 339 15.88 37.57 -10.85
N LEU A 340 15.51 38.31 -9.80
CA LEU A 340 14.51 39.36 -9.84
C LEU A 340 15.16 40.69 -10.24
N SER A 341 14.36 41.59 -10.80
CA SER A 341 14.79 42.93 -11.23
C SER A 341 13.83 43.97 -10.67
N SER A 342 14.34 44.98 -9.97
CA SER A 342 13.58 46.16 -9.53
C SER A 342 14.23 47.44 -10.06
N LYS A 343 13.45 48.51 -10.19
CA LYS A 343 14.02 49.84 -10.48
C LYS A 343 14.64 50.38 -9.21
N GLN A 344 15.81 51.01 -9.31
CA GLN A 344 16.44 51.68 -8.18
C GLN A 344 15.50 52.76 -7.61
N SER A 345 15.19 52.67 -6.31
CA SER A 345 14.36 53.63 -5.60
C SER A 345 15.04 55.01 -5.55
N GLY A 346 14.29 56.07 -5.87
CA GLY A 346 14.75 57.46 -5.74
C GLY A 346 15.28 58.13 -7.00
N ALA A 347 15.36 57.43 -8.13
CA ALA A 347 15.58 58.04 -9.44
C ALA A 347 14.29 57.95 -10.29
N GLY A 348 14.09 58.90 -11.21
CA GLY A 348 12.84 59.06 -11.98
C GLY A 348 12.54 57.96 -13.03
N PRO A 349 11.84 58.29 -14.13
CA PRO A 349 11.41 57.31 -15.15
C PRO A 349 12.56 56.49 -15.78
N HIS A 350 13.78 57.01 -15.73
CA HIS A 350 15.01 56.45 -16.33
C HIS A 350 15.92 55.70 -15.34
N SER A 351 15.44 55.30 -14.17
CA SER A 351 16.26 54.58 -13.18
C SER A 351 16.81 53.27 -13.72
N PRO A 352 18.09 52.96 -13.43
CA PRO A 352 18.68 51.69 -13.81
C PRO A 352 18.03 50.54 -13.03
N ASN A 353 18.06 49.36 -13.66
CA ASN A 353 17.56 48.13 -13.05
C ASN A 353 18.60 47.54 -12.11
N VAL A 354 18.16 47.14 -10.93
CA VAL A 354 18.93 46.43 -9.91
C VAL A 354 18.46 44.98 -9.87
N LEU A 355 19.40 44.06 -9.87
CA LEU A 355 19.16 42.62 -9.84
C LEU A 355 19.42 42.05 -8.45
N TYR A 356 18.60 41.10 -8.01
CA TYR A 356 18.74 40.45 -6.71
C TYR A 356 18.19 39.01 -6.72
N LEU A 357 18.66 38.19 -5.78
CA LEU A 357 18.17 36.83 -5.58
C LEU A 357 17.00 36.83 -4.60
N SER A 358 16.02 35.94 -4.79
CA SER A 358 14.84 35.82 -3.92
C SER A 358 15.15 35.42 -2.47
N ASN A 359 16.37 34.94 -2.19
CA ASN A 359 16.72 34.28 -0.93
C ASN A 359 17.73 35.07 -0.07
N VAL A 360 18.00 36.33 -0.38
CA VAL A 360 18.93 37.16 0.41
C VAL A 360 18.12 38.03 1.38
N PRO A 361 18.33 37.94 2.71
CA PRO A 361 17.62 38.80 3.65
C PRO A 361 17.98 40.27 3.39
N GLU A 362 16.97 41.14 3.30
CA GLU A 362 17.15 42.58 3.21
C GLU A 362 17.97 43.08 4.43
N ARG A 363 19.24 43.41 4.21
CA ARG A 363 19.96 44.33 5.09
C ARG A 363 20.07 45.68 4.39
N ALA A 364 19.51 46.68 5.06
CA ALA A 364 19.41 48.06 4.63
C ALA A 364 20.78 48.70 4.35
N GLY A 365 20.84 49.39 3.22
CA GLY A 365 21.55 50.66 2.93
C GLY A 365 22.94 50.93 3.51
N GLY A 366 23.92 51.10 2.63
CA GLY A 366 25.17 51.81 2.93
C GLY A 366 26.14 51.80 1.76
N VAL A 367 26.19 52.89 0.99
CA VAL A 367 27.12 53.13 -0.11
C VAL A 367 28.50 53.52 0.45
N GLY A 368 29.59 52.93 -0.05
CA GLY A 368 30.94 53.47 0.17
C GLY A 368 32.09 52.52 -0.18
N ASN A 369 32.55 52.55 -1.43
CA ASN A 369 33.88 52.07 -1.84
C ASN A 369 34.98 52.99 -1.31
N ALA A 370 36.12 52.46 -0.84
CA ALA A 370 37.45 53.03 -1.07
C ALA A 370 38.57 52.05 -0.70
N VAL A 371 39.48 51.86 -1.65
CA VAL A 371 40.78 51.19 -1.53
C VAL A 371 41.82 52.25 -1.15
N GLY A 372 42.73 51.94 -0.22
CA GLY A 372 44.08 52.54 -0.19
C GLY A 372 44.52 53.25 1.10
N GLY A 373 45.72 52.90 1.57
CA GLY A 373 46.69 53.88 2.09
C GLY A 373 46.82 54.03 3.62
N LEU A 374 47.96 53.56 4.12
CA LEU A 374 48.58 53.70 5.45
C LEU A 374 48.39 55.06 6.18
N SER A 375 48.24 55.03 7.52
CA SER A 375 49.16 55.66 8.50
C SER A 375 48.73 55.44 9.97
N PHE A 376 49.73 55.56 10.85
CA PHE A 376 49.87 55.12 12.25
C PHE A 376 49.17 56.03 13.29
N GLU A 377 48.60 55.39 14.35
CA GLU A 377 48.48 55.78 15.79
C GLU A 377 47.83 57.11 16.26
N PRO A 378 47.43 57.24 17.56
CA PRO A 378 46.87 56.26 18.50
C PRO A 378 45.55 56.74 19.18
N LEU A 379 44.75 55.80 19.68
CA LEU A 379 43.54 56.08 20.46
C LEU A 379 43.90 56.56 21.87
N GLY A 380 43.47 57.78 22.21
CA GLY A 380 43.42 58.29 23.58
C GLY A 380 42.31 57.62 24.39
N MET A 381 42.69 57.15 25.58
CA MET A 381 41.78 56.74 26.66
C MET A 381 41.13 57.98 27.31
N PRO A 382 39.95 57.83 27.92
CA PRO A 382 39.82 58.04 29.36
C PRO A 382 39.09 56.85 30.02
N THR A 383 39.74 56.06 30.89
CA THR A 383 39.71 56.15 32.37
C THR A 383 38.34 56.48 32.98
N ASP A 384 37.64 55.45 33.51
CA ASP A 384 37.30 55.36 34.94
C ASP A 384 36.31 54.20 35.24
N ARG A 385 36.82 53.07 35.77
CA ARG A 385 36.36 52.45 37.04
C ARG A 385 37.13 51.17 37.35
N TRP A 386 37.63 51.11 38.57
CA TRP A 386 38.54 50.12 39.13
C TRP A 386 37.79 48.97 39.84
N SER A 387 38.36 47.76 39.77
CA SER A 387 37.96 46.47 40.39
C SER A 387 38.43 46.37 41.87
N PRO A 388 38.17 45.29 42.65
CA PRO A 388 38.88 43.98 42.52
C PRO A 388 38.00 42.74 42.91
N GLY A 389 38.36 41.47 42.65
CA GLY A 389 39.66 40.89 42.34
C GLY A 389 39.63 39.41 41.93
N TYR A 390 40.84 38.95 41.59
CA TYR A 390 41.31 37.64 41.09
C TYR A 390 42.12 36.94 42.22
N PRO A 391 42.51 35.63 42.14
CA PRO A 391 43.66 35.24 41.30
C PRO A 391 43.69 33.82 40.68
N MET A 392 44.26 33.80 39.46
CA MET A 392 45.30 32.90 38.89
C MET A 392 45.00 31.39 38.72
N GLY A 393 45.39 30.70 37.63
CA GLY A 393 46.23 31.07 36.49
C GLY A 393 46.24 29.98 35.38
N TYR A 394 46.77 30.38 34.23
CA TYR A 394 47.00 29.66 32.96
C TYR A 394 48.26 28.74 33.03
N PRO A 395 48.59 27.85 32.04
CA PRO A 395 48.58 28.13 30.59
C PRO A 395 48.17 27.00 29.61
N ALA A 396 48.12 27.42 28.34
CA ALA A 396 47.64 26.75 27.15
C ALA A 396 48.63 25.76 26.52
N TYR A 397 48.11 24.83 25.70
CA TYR A 397 48.84 24.21 24.58
C TYR A 397 47.94 24.02 23.36
N CYS A 398 48.49 24.35 22.20
CA CYS A 398 47.92 24.22 20.87
C CYS A 398 47.99 22.79 20.31
N SER A 399 47.18 22.56 19.27
CA SER A 399 47.54 21.81 18.04
C SER A 399 47.48 20.26 18.01
N ALA A 400 46.38 19.79 17.42
CA ALA A 400 46.34 18.96 16.19
C ALA A 400 46.42 17.41 16.24
N VAL A 401 45.70 16.87 15.23
CA VAL A 401 45.79 15.60 14.49
C VAL A 401 45.37 14.25 15.10
N ASN A 402 44.41 13.64 14.39
CA ASN A 402 44.24 12.21 14.06
C ASN A 402 44.15 11.12 15.15
N GLY A 403 43.09 10.31 15.01
CA GLY A 403 43.26 8.85 15.02
C GLY A 403 42.49 8.08 16.09
N ALA A 404 41.42 7.41 15.65
CA ALA A 404 40.95 6.07 16.04
C ALA A 404 40.61 5.74 17.52
N PRO A 405 39.63 4.85 17.77
CA PRO A 405 39.07 4.60 19.10
C PRO A 405 39.82 3.47 19.85
N PRO A 406 39.78 3.43 21.20
CA PRO A 406 40.18 2.25 21.94
C PRO A 406 39.01 1.27 22.19
N PRO A 407 39.32 0.00 22.54
CA PRO A 407 38.49 -1.15 22.24
C PRO A 407 37.81 -1.79 23.48
N PHE A 408 36.93 -2.74 23.16
CA PHE A 408 36.32 -3.77 24.00
C PHE A 408 37.25 -4.40 25.05
N MET A 409 36.70 -4.67 26.24
CA MET A 409 37.19 -5.68 27.19
C MET A 409 36.11 -6.73 27.43
N ASN A 410 36.44 -7.99 27.14
CA ASN A 410 35.71 -9.20 27.53
C ASN A 410 36.40 -9.84 28.75
N GLY A 411 35.64 -10.44 29.69
CA GLY A 411 36.17 -11.43 30.64
C GLY A 411 35.46 -11.63 32.00
N VAL A 412 34.23 -12.21 32.02
CA VAL A 412 33.73 -13.46 32.68
C VAL A 412 34.53 -14.07 33.88
N PRO A 413 34.00 -14.96 34.79
CA PRO A 413 32.71 -15.09 35.53
C PRO A 413 32.88 -15.38 37.07
N SER A 414 31.78 -15.38 37.85
CA SER A 414 31.48 -16.21 39.05
C SER A 414 30.43 -15.48 39.91
N GLY A 415 29.49 -16.04 40.67
CA GLY A 415 29.01 -17.39 40.98
C GLY A 415 27.79 -17.18 41.93
N THR A 416 26.74 -17.98 41.80
CA THR A 416 25.62 -18.11 42.76
C THR A 416 25.98 -19.12 43.87
N PRO A 417 25.33 -19.22 45.08
CA PRO A 417 23.86 -19.17 45.35
C PRO A 417 23.48 -18.68 46.81
N PRO A 418 22.39 -19.12 47.53
CA PRO A 418 20.92 -18.90 47.37
C PRO A 418 20.13 -18.49 48.67
N MET A 419 18.78 -18.39 48.54
CA MET A 419 17.67 -18.43 49.54
C MET A 419 17.35 -17.13 50.34
N MET A 420 16.10 -16.75 50.67
CA MET A 420 14.88 -17.52 51.01
C MET A 420 13.61 -16.61 51.02
N THR A 421 12.43 -17.16 50.74
CA THR A 421 11.12 -16.61 51.15
C THR A 421 10.59 -17.40 52.36
N PRO A 422 9.91 -16.78 53.34
CA PRO A 422 9.26 -17.49 54.44
C PRO A 422 7.89 -18.04 54.01
N ASP A 423 7.50 -19.15 54.63
CA ASP A 423 6.26 -19.93 54.49
C ASP A 423 6.31 -20.97 53.33
N GLY A 424 6.58 -22.27 53.50
CA GLY A 424 6.58 -23.12 54.68
C GLY A 424 6.01 -24.52 54.36
N VAL A 425 6.82 -25.37 53.72
CA VAL A 425 6.83 -26.88 53.74
C VAL A 425 5.70 -27.64 52.94
N PRO A 426 5.85 -28.95 52.57
CA PRO A 426 6.61 -29.44 51.40
C PRO A 426 5.92 -30.54 50.51
N TYR A 427 6.59 -30.80 49.38
CA TYR A 427 6.66 -31.95 48.44
C TYR A 427 5.90 -33.29 48.62
N GLY A 428 5.49 -33.83 47.47
CA GLY A 428 5.34 -35.25 47.11
C GLY A 428 4.21 -35.43 46.10
N GLY A 429 4.26 -36.14 44.97
CA GLY A 429 5.20 -37.10 44.39
C GLY A 429 4.38 -38.07 43.52
N VAL A 430 4.70 -38.12 42.22
CA VAL A 430 4.54 -39.24 41.25
C VAL A 430 3.13 -39.75 40.85
N HIS A 431 3.04 -40.05 39.53
CA HIS A 431 2.22 -41.05 38.82
C HIS A 431 0.99 -40.60 37.99
N THR A 432 1.24 -40.61 36.68
CA THR A 432 0.44 -41.17 35.57
C THR A 432 -0.92 -41.80 35.91
N GLN A 433 -1.97 -41.42 35.17
CA GLN A 433 -2.91 -42.32 34.43
C GLN A 433 -4.14 -41.55 33.88
N TYR A 434 -4.42 -41.69 32.57
CA TYR A 434 -5.78 -41.70 31.97
C TYR A 434 -6.60 -42.90 32.56
N PRO A 435 -7.93 -43.12 32.36
CA PRO A 435 -9.04 -42.48 31.58
C PRO A 435 -10.35 -42.45 32.49
N PRO A 436 -11.65 -42.66 32.10
CA PRO A 436 -12.30 -42.95 30.80
C PRO A 436 -13.66 -42.28 30.46
N HIS A 437 -14.12 -42.63 29.26
CA HIS A 437 -15.41 -42.35 28.60
C HIS A 437 -16.63 -43.07 29.21
N LEU A 438 -17.80 -42.71 28.65
CA LEU A 438 -19.15 -43.36 28.66
C LEU A 438 -20.02 -42.96 29.87
N GLU A 439 -21.33 -42.68 29.74
CA GLU A 439 -22.32 -43.33 28.90
C GLU A 439 -23.63 -42.51 28.78
N THR A 440 -24.34 -42.74 27.68
CA THR A 440 -25.74 -42.45 27.37
C THR A 440 -26.75 -42.70 28.50
N ARG A 441 -27.80 -41.87 28.62
CA ARG A 441 -29.14 -42.34 29.02
C ARG A 441 -30.28 -41.44 28.52
N VAL A 442 -31.27 -42.17 28.02
CA VAL A 442 -32.61 -41.81 27.55
C VAL A 442 -33.50 -41.44 28.74
N THR A 443 -34.48 -40.55 28.52
CA THR A 443 -35.84 -40.66 29.12
C THR A 443 -36.76 -39.67 28.40
N GLY A 444 -37.77 -40.19 27.71
CA GLY A 444 -38.90 -39.44 27.17
C GLY A 444 -40.07 -39.35 28.14
N PHE A 445 -41.00 -38.45 27.85
CA PHE A 445 -42.43 -38.36 28.24
C PHE A 445 -42.97 -37.05 27.62
N GLY A 446 -44.11 -36.89 26.93
CA GLY A 446 -45.21 -37.75 26.52
C GLY A 446 -46.35 -36.87 25.96
N MET A 447 -46.94 -37.30 24.83
CA MET A 447 -48.33 -37.14 24.33
C MET A 447 -49.04 -35.77 24.18
N ALA A 448 -49.31 -35.38 22.90
CA ALA A 448 -50.58 -35.38 22.11
C ALA A 448 -51.93 -34.92 22.77
N PRO A 449 -53.05 -34.59 22.03
CA PRO A 449 -53.37 -34.90 20.61
C PRO A 449 -54.27 -33.89 19.81
N ARG A 450 -54.65 -34.34 18.58
CA ARG A 450 -55.77 -33.98 17.64
C ARG A 450 -55.51 -32.87 16.61
N ALA A 451 -55.61 -33.03 15.28
CA ALA A 451 -56.47 -33.78 14.33
C ALA A 451 -57.49 -32.85 13.62
N SER A 452 -57.35 -32.70 12.30
CA SER A 452 -58.49 -32.50 11.37
C SER A 452 -58.06 -32.76 9.92
N GLN A 453 -58.70 -33.77 9.33
CA GLN A 453 -58.73 -34.07 7.90
C GLN A 453 -59.57 -33.01 7.15
N VAL A 454 -59.24 -32.74 5.89
CA VAL A 454 -60.23 -32.42 4.85
C VAL A 454 -59.86 -33.19 3.58
N SER A 455 -60.84 -33.97 3.13
CA SER A 455 -60.92 -34.80 1.92
C SER A 455 -61.41 -34.01 0.71
N GLY A 456 -61.01 -34.42 -0.49
CA GLY A 456 -61.66 -34.08 -1.76
C GLY A 456 -61.33 -35.13 -2.83
N GLU A 457 -62.30 -35.98 -3.16
CA GLU A 457 -62.28 -36.97 -4.26
C GLU A 457 -62.89 -36.40 -5.55
N ALA A 458 -62.80 -37.20 -6.63
CA ALA A 458 -63.50 -37.21 -7.93
C ALA A 458 -62.70 -36.64 -9.13
N HIS A 459 -62.58 -37.28 -10.30
CA HIS A 459 -63.14 -38.51 -10.88
C HIS A 459 -62.19 -39.04 -11.99
N ALA A 460 -62.18 -40.36 -12.19
CA ALA A 460 -61.46 -41.07 -13.25
C ALA A 460 -62.18 -41.01 -14.62
N GLN A 461 -61.40 -40.99 -15.69
CA GLN A 461 -61.82 -41.43 -17.03
C GLN A 461 -60.94 -42.61 -17.46
N VAL A 462 -61.59 -43.73 -17.77
CA VAL A 462 -60.99 -44.98 -18.24
C VAL A 462 -60.74 -44.88 -19.74
N GLY A 463 -59.49 -45.07 -20.15
CA GLY A 463 -59.06 -45.22 -21.54
C GLY A 463 -58.36 -46.56 -21.76
N THR A 464 -58.98 -47.37 -22.61
CA THR A 464 -58.62 -48.63 -23.29
C THR A 464 -57.23 -49.26 -23.08
N VAL A 465 -57.26 -50.56 -22.75
CA VAL A 465 -56.14 -51.50 -22.61
C VAL A 465 -55.35 -51.63 -23.93
N GLY A 466 -54.11 -51.17 -23.92
CA GLY A 466 -53.09 -51.45 -24.93
C GLY A 466 -52.14 -52.55 -24.44
N THR A 467 -51.77 -53.42 -25.36
CA THR A 467 -50.97 -54.65 -25.25
C THR A 467 -49.78 -54.55 -24.28
N VAL A 468 -49.63 -55.58 -23.44
CA VAL A 468 -48.49 -55.77 -22.52
C VAL A 468 -47.20 -55.86 -23.34
N GLY A 469 -46.54 -54.72 -23.50
CA GLY A 469 -45.15 -54.64 -23.94
C GLY A 469 -44.26 -55.12 -22.80
N THR A 470 -43.44 -56.13 -23.09
CA THR A 470 -42.32 -56.56 -22.26
C THR A 470 -41.59 -55.35 -21.71
N VAL A 471 -41.47 -55.27 -20.39
CA VAL A 471 -40.62 -54.28 -19.71
C VAL A 471 -39.19 -54.55 -20.17
N GLU A 472 -38.72 -53.80 -21.17
CA GLU A 472 -37.29 -53.67 -21.42
C GLU A 472 -36.70 -53.05 -20.15
N ARG A 473 -36.09 -53.91 -19.33
CA ARG A 473 -35.12 -53.46 -18.35
C ARG A 473 -34.09 -52.64 -19.12
N SER A 474 -34.08 -51.34 -18.88
CA SER A 474 -33.02 -50.43 -19.29
C SER A 474 -31.68 -51.13 -19.05
N ARG A 475 -30.98 -51.42 -20.15
CA ARG A 475 -29.67 -52.08 -20.16
C ARG A 475 -28.77 -51.36 -19.16
N LEU A 476 -28.20 -52.08 -18.19
CA LEU A 476 -27.12 -51.53 -17.36
C LEU A 476 -26.01 -51.02 -18.31
N PRO A 477 -25.44 -49.83 -18.09
CA PRO A 477 -24.37 -49.30 -18.95
C PRO A 477 -23.23 -50.32 -19.01
N GLN A 478 -22.84 -50.69 -20.24
CA GLN A 478 -21.77 -51.65 -20.46
C GLN A 478 -20.40 -50.94 -20.42
N PRO A 479 -19.33 -51.68 -20.13
CA PRO A 479 -17.97 -51.19 -20.04
C PRO A 479 -17.44 -50.43 -21.27
N GLY A 480 -17.31 -49.10 -21.21
CA GLY A 480 -16.59 -48.31 -22.22
C GLY A 480 -17.42 -47.30 -23.01
N ASP A 481 -18.71 -47.16 -22.71
CA ASP A 481 -19.59 -46.27 -23.45
C ASP A 481 -19.61 -44.88 -22.83
N ARG A 482 -18.81 -43.96 -23.40
CA ARG A 482 -19.10 -42.52 -23.33
C ARG A 482 -20.60 -42.33 -23.56
N PRO A 483 -21.35 -41.64 -22.68
CA PRO A 483 -22.77 -41.44 -22.90
C PRO A 483 -23.01 -40.76 -24.26
N GLU A 484 -23.96 -41.24 -25.06
CA GLU A 484 -24.18 -40.76 -26.44
C GLU A 484 -24.39 -39.24 -26.53
N TRP A 485 -24.94 -38.65 -25.48
CA TRP A 485 -25.23 -37.22 -25.32
C TRP A 485 -24.02 -36.37 -24.90
N VAL A 486 -22.89 -36.97 -24.56
CA VAL A 486 -21.62 -36.28 -24.23
C VAL A 486 -20.68 -36.40 -25.42
N SER A 487 -20.28 -35.32 -26.09
CA SER A 487 -19.37 -35.44 -27.25
C SER A 487 -18.01 -36.06 -26.88
N GLU A 488 -17.31 -36.65 -27.87
CA GLU A 488 -15.98 -37.25 -27.70
C GLU A 488 -14.97 -36.28 -27.07
N SER A 489 -14.93 -35.04 -27.56
CA SER A 489 -14.08 -33.98 -26.98
C SER A 489 -14.38 -33.65 -25.51
N ASN A 490 -15.64 -33.66 -25.10
CA ASN A 490 -16.03 -33.41 -23.71
C ASN A 490 -15.70 -34.60 -22.83
N TRP A 491 -15.75 -35.81 -23.38
CA TRP A 491 -15.42 -37.03 -22.67
C TRP A 491 -13.93 -37.12 -22.35
N ASP A 492 -13.07 -36.78 -23.31
CA ASP A 492 -11.62 -36.73 -23.09
C ASP A 492 -11.25 -35.68 -22.04
N TRP A 493 -11.88 -34.50 -22.10
CA TRP A 493 -11.71 -33.45 -21.09
C TRP A 493 -12.17 -33.91 -19.70
N LEU A 494 -13.35 -34.53 -19.59
CA LEU A 494 -13.87 -35.05 -18.32
C LEU A 494 -12.91 -36.07 -17.69
N LEU A 495 -12.33 -36.97 -18.49
CA LEU A 495 -11.37 -37.96 -18.00
C LEU A 495 -10.07 -37.31 -17.50
N GLN A 496 -9.54 -36.33 -18.22
CA GLN A 496 -8.30 -35.63 -17.83
C GLN A 496 -8.46 -34.78 -16.57
N GLU A 497 -9.54 -34.00 -16.49
CA GLU A 497 -9.77 -33.12 -15.34
C GLU A 497 -10.18 -33.92 -14.10
N TYR A 498 -10.98 -34.98 -14.27
CA TYR A 498 -11.29 -35.89 -13.17
C TYR A 498 -10.03 -36.55 -12.61
N ALA A 499 -9.11 -37.01 -13.47
CA ALA A 499 -7.83 -37.56 -13.03
C ALA A 499 -6.99 -36.53 -12.26
N ARG A 500 -6.98 -35.27 -12.70
CA ARG A 500 -6.29 -34.17 -12.01
C ARG A 500 -6.89 -33.90 -10.63
N GLU A 501 -8.22 -33.83 -10.54
CA GLU A 501 -8.94 -33.64 -9.27
C GLU A 501 -8.75 -34.82 -8.31
N TYR A 502 -8.68 -36.03 -8.86
CA TYR A 502 -8.36 -37.25 -8.12
C TYR A 502 -6.98 -37.18 -7.46
N ASP A 503 -5.95 -36.80 -8.22
CA ASP A 503 -4.57 -36.68 -7.71
C ASP A 503 -4.42 -35.56 -6.67
N GLN A 504 -5.24 -34.50 -6.75
CA GLN A 504 -5.17 -33.34 -5.85
C GLN A 504 -5.99 -33.52 -4.57
N THR A 505 -6.98 -34.42 -4.57
CA THR A 505 -7.85 -34.63 -3.42
C THR A 505 -7.27 -35.67 -2.47
N LYS A 506 -7.21 -35.36 -1.17
CA LYS A 506 -6.80 -36.34 -0.17
C LYS A 506 -7.95 -37.29 0.18
N ARG A 507 -7.63 -38.58 0.22
CA ARG A 507 -8.51 -39.63 0.75
C ARG A 507 -8.58 -39.57 2.28
N PHE A 508 -9.77 -39.75 2.84
CA PHE A 508 -10.00 -39.89 4.28
C PHE A 508 -9.63 -41.29 4.78
N ASP A 509 -9.21 -41.41 6.05
CA ASP A 509 -8.81 -42.70 6.62
C ASP A 509 -9.98 -43.69 6.77
N THR A 510 -11.22 -43.19 6.80
CA THR A 510 -12.45 -43.97 7.01
C THR A 510 -13.19 -44.34 5.72
N GLU A 511 -12.73 -43.88 4.56
CA GLU A 511 -13.43 -44.13 3.28
C GLU A 511 -12.71 -45.20 2.43
N SER A 512 -13.51 -46.01 1.74
CA SER A 512 -13.02 -46.94 0.73
C SER A 512 -12.60 -46.22 -0.55
N GLU A 513 -11.80 -46.88 -1.40
CA GLU A 513 -11.33 -46.30 -2.68
C GLU A 513 -12.49 -45.93 -3.61
N LEU A 514 -13.54 -46.75 -3.65
CA LEU A 514 -14.74 -46.49 -4.44
C LEU A 514 -15.53 -45.28 -3.89
N GLU A 515 -15.68 -45.17 -2.57
CA GLU A 515 -16.33 -44.01 -1.95
C GLU A 515 -15.54 -42.72 -2.18
N PHE A 516 -14.20 -42.81 -2.17
CA PHE A 516 -13.32 -41.70 -2.51
C PHE A 516 -13.51 -41.24 -3.96
N GLN A 517 -13.45 -42.18 -4.91
CA GLN A 517 -13.65 -41.91 -6.34
C GLN A 517 -15.02 -41.29 -6.62
N ASP A 518 -16.09 -41.88 -6.09
CA ASP A 518 -17.45 -41.35 -6.24
C ASP A 518 -17.59 -39.95 -5.63
N ARG A 519 -16.96 -39.69 -4.48
CA ARG A 519 -16.97 -38.37 -3.83
C ARG A 519 -16.24 -37.32 -4.67
N VAL A 520 -15.07 -37.66 -5.22
CA VAL A 520 -14.32 -36.78 -6.12
C VAL A 520 -15.12 -36.53 -7.39
N ALA A 521 -15.72 -37.56 -7.99
CA ALA A 521 -16.47 -37.44 -9.24
C ALA A 521 -17.70 -36.54 -9.06
N ARG A 522 -18.47 -36.72 -7.98
CA ARG A 522 -19.62 -35.85 -7.67
C ARG A 522 -19.20 -34.41 -7.47
N ARG A 523 -18.17 -34.17 -6.66
CA ARG A 523 -17.68 -32.81 -6.40
C ARG A 523 -17.17 -32.13 -7.68
N PHE A 524 -16.44 -32.86 -8.51
CA PHE A 524 -15.93 -32.37 -9.79
C PHE A 524 -17.07 -32.02 -10.74
N LEU A 525 -18.05 -32.92 -10.90
CA LEU A 525 -19.20 -32.73 -11.78
C LEU A 525 -20.13 -31.62 -11.28
N ASP A 526 -20.37 -31.51 -9.98
CA ASP A 526 -21.15 -30.42 -9.39
C ASP A 526 -20.48 -29.06 -9.60
N ALA A 527 -19.15 -29.00 -9.55
CA ALA A 527 -18.40 -27.76 -9.75
C ALA A 527 -18.29 -27.36 -11.23
N SER A 528 -18.16 -28.33 -12.12
CA SER A 528 -17.74 -28.09 -13.52
C SER A 528 -18.86 -28.33 -14.54
N CYS A 529 -19.93 -29.01 -14.15
CA CYS A 529 -21.01 -29.45 -15.04
C CYS A 529 -22.40 -29.26 -14.38
N SER A 530 -22.55 -28.30 -13.46
CA SER A 530 -23.80 -28.08 -12.68
C SER A 530 -25.08 -27.98 -13.54
N ASP A 531 -24.95 -27.52 -14.77
CA ASP A 531 -26.07 -27.29 -15.69
C ASP A 531 -26.40 -28.51 -16.57
N TRP A 532 -25.70 -29.64 -16.39
CA TRP A 532 -25.90 -30.84 -17.20
C TRP A 532 -26.90 -31.79 -16.52
N GLU A 533 -27.71 -32.45 -17.33
CA GLU A 533 -28.64 -33.46 -16.83
C GLU A 533 -27.91 -34.78 -16.53
N ARG A 534 -28.45 -35.58 -15.60
CA ARG A 534 -27.99 -36.96 -15.27
C ARG A 534 -26.55 -37.04 -14.73
N LEU A 535 -26.13 -36.08 -13.89
CA LEU A 535 -24.80 -36.05 -13.26
C LEU A 535 -24.46 -37.33 -12.49
N ASP A 536 -25.44 -37.93 -11.80
CA ASP A 536 -25.24 -39.20 -11.07
C ASP A 536 -24.84 -40.36 -11.99
N GLU A 537 -25.39 -40.39 -13.20
CA GLU A 537 -25.05 -41.41 -14.20
C GLU A 537 -23.69 -41.10 -14.82
N LEU A 538 -23.45 -39.83 -15.17
CA LEU A 538 -22.18 -39.38 -15.71
C LEU A 538 -21.01 -39.68 -14.75
N GLY A 539 -21.20 -39.44 -13.46
CA GLY A 539 -20.21 -39.74 -12.42
C GLY A 539 -19.85 -41.22 -12.36
N ARG A 540 -20.84 -42.12 -12.42
CA ARG A 540 -20.59 -43.56 -12.42
C ARG A 540 -19.81 -44.02 -13.65
N VAL A 541 -20.20 -43.55 -14.84
CA VAL A 541 -19.51 -43.92 -16.09
C VAL A 541 -18.09 -43.34 -16.11
N LEU A 542 -17.90 -42.15 -15.56
CA LEU A 542 -16.60 -41.48 -15.46
C LEU A 542 -15.62 -42.23 -14.54
N VAL A 543 -16.08 -42.62 -13.34
CA VAL A 543 -15.29 -43.43 -12.39
C VAL A 543 -14.94 -44.79 -13.00
N ASP A 544 -15.92 -45.44 -13.64
CA ASP A 544 -15.73 -46.72 -14.30
C ASP A 544 -14.74 -46.64 -15.48
N ALA A 545 -14.80 -45.57 -16.27
CA ALA A 545 -13.86 -45.33 -17.36
C ALA A 545 -12.44 -45.00 -16.86
N PHE A 546 -12.32 -44.20 -15.80
CA PHE A 546 -11.05 -43.89 -15.15
C PHE A 546 -10.34 -45.16 -14.64
N ASN A 547 -11.08 -46.07 -14.00
CA ASN A 547 -10.54 -47.33 -13.49
C ASN A 547 -10.12 -48.32 -14.59
N ARG A 548 -10.56 -48.13 -15.84
CA ARG A 548 -10.20 -48.99 -16.98
C ARG A 548 -9.01 -48.50 -17.79
N LEU A 549 -8.59 -47.25 -17.62
CA LEU A 549 -7.42 -46.72 -18.29
C LEU A 549 -6.15 -47.19 -17.55
N PRO A 550 -5.34 -48.07 -18.15
CA PRO A 550 -4.05 -48.41 -17.55
C PRO A 550 -3.12 -47.21 -17.73
N TYR A 551 -2.79 -46.53 -16.62
CA TYR A 551 -1.75 -45.51 -16.48
C TYR A 551 -1.94 -44.19 -17.25
N LEU A 552 -2.51 -43.18 -16.57
CA LEU A 552 -2.31 -41.75 -16.88
C LEU A 552 -0.90 -41.23 -16.47
N GLY A 553 0.10 -42.11 -16.46
CA GLY A 553 1.50 -41.77 -16.18
C GLY A 553 2.25 -41.14 -17.36
N SER A 554 1.63 -40.90 -18.52
CA SER A 554 2.34 -40.44 -19.74
C SER A 554 1.81 -39.16 -20.40
N LEU A 555 0.77 -38.50 -19.88
CA LEU A 555 0.27 -37.21 -20.43
C LEU A 555 0.77 -35.97 -19.68
N GLY A 556 1.85 -36.12 -18.89
CA GLY A 556 2.53 -35.01 -18.20
C GLY A 556 3.52 -34.21 -19.06
N ASN A 557 3.64 -34.48 -20.36
CA ASN A 557 4.50 -33.72 -21.27
C ASN A 557 3.75 -33.49 -22.58
N HIS A 558 3.21 -32.28 -22.72
CA HIS A 558 2.70 -31.58 -23.91
C HIS A 558 1.31 -31.02 -23.63
N PHE A 559 1.27 -29.84 -23.00
CA PHE A 559 0.63 -28.62 -23.50
C PHE A 559 0.94 -27.45 -22.57
#